data_AF-A0A445CJK4-F1
#
_entry.id   AF-A0A445CJK4-F1
#
_cell.length_a   1.000
_cell.length_b   1.000
_cell.length_c   1.000
_cell.angle_alpha   90.00
_cell.angle_beta   90.00
_cell.angle_gamma   90.00
#
_symmetry.space_group_name_H-M   'P 1'
#
loop_
_entity.id
_entity.type
_entity.pdbx_description
1 polymer ?
#
loop_
_entity_poly.entity_id
_entity_poly.type
_entity_poly.pdbx_seq_one_letter_code
_entity_poly.pdbx_strand_id
1 'polypeptide(L)'
;MLAFSGCDYGGGEKEQKELGTIRRRWKTLHRSNPDRQRRQGKCPLTPEEVGLMLRALGYGSDVHIYVASGEVYGGEETLAPLKALFPNFHSKDTIATKEELEPFSPFSSRMAALDFIVCDESDVFVTNNNGNMAKILAGRRRYFGHKPTIRPNAKKLYRLFLNRNNLTWEVFASSVRTFQKGFMGEPKEVRPGRGGFHENPSTCICEDSVTKVEKTSGPRKFGKDNTNRKNVTNNDQDVDDESEWPDMDDDEDQGDEKGMFNETISDYEALNSEDPELEEILSD
;
A
#
# COMPACT_ATOMS: atom_id res chain seq x y z
N MET A 1 -2.98 -7.83 -10.82
CA MET A 1 -3.16 -7.27 -9.45
C MET A 1 -4.61 -7.03 -8.98
N LEU A 2 -5.45 -6.28 -9.73
CA LEU A 2 -6.79 -5.86 -9.26
C LEU A 2 -7.76 -7.03 -8.98
N ALA A 3 -7.62 -8.14 -9.69
CA ALA A 3 -8.44 -9.34 -9.47
C ALA A 3 -8.35 -9.85 -8.02
N PHE A 4 -7.17 -9.73 -7.40
CA PHE A 4 -6.85 -10.24 -6.05
C PHE A 4 -7.53 -9.48 -4.91
N SER A 5 -7.97 -8.24 -5.15
CA SER A 5 -8.72 -7.48 -4.13
C SER A 5 -10.11 -8.04 -3.85
N GLY A 6 -10.67 -8.81 -4.79
CA GLY A 6 -12.06 -9.26 -4.74
C GLY A 6 -13.10 -8.14 -4.87
N CYS A 7 -12.69 -6.95 -5.32
CA CYS A 7 -13.54 -5.77 -5.47
C CYS A 7 -13.99 -5.52 -6.91
N ASP A 8 -14.98 -4.67 -7.07
CA ASP A 8 -15.39 -4.13 -8.37
C ASP A 8 -15.07 -2.62 -8.42
N TYR A 9 -14.75 -2.11 -9.61
CA TYR A 9 -14.12 -0.82 -9.88
C TYR A 9 -14.94 0.07 -10.83
N GLY A 10 -16.20 -0.31 -11.12
CA GLY A 10 -17.13 0.50 -11.89
C GLY A 10 -17.09 0.27 -13.41
N GLY A 11 -16.38 -0.75 -13.89
CA GLY A 11 -16.32 -1.13 -15.30
C GLY A 11 -17.46 -2.04 -15.78
N GLY A 12 -18.49 -2.26 -14.95
CA GLY A 12 -19.69 -3.00 -15.30
C GLY A 12 -19.44 -4.47 -15.67
N GLU A 13 -20.22 -5.00 -16.61
CA GLU A 13 -20.15 -6.41 -17.00
C GLU A 13 -18.80 -6.80 -17.63
N LYS A 14 -18.16 -5.86 -18.36
CA LYS A 14 -16.85 -6.08 -18.99
C LYS A 14 -15.81 -6.41 -17.92
N GLU A 15 -15.69 -5.53 -16.91
CA GLU A 15 -14.80 -5.73 -15.77
C GLU A 15 -15.09 -7.05 -15.05
N GLN A 16 -16.36 -7.29 -14.69
CA GLN A 16 -16.74 -8.48 -13.94
C GLN A 16 -16.38 -9.78 -14.68
N LYS A 17 -16.50 -9.78 -16.01
CA LYS A 17 -16.12 -10.91 -16.85
C LYS A 17 -14.60 -11.12 -16.89
N GLU A 18 -13.84 -10.05 -17.09
CA GLU A 18 -12.37 -10.07 -17.15
C GLU A 18 -11.77 -10.50 -15.80
N LEU A 19 -12.06 -9.76 -14.73
CA LEU A 19 -11.59 -10.08 -13.38
C LEU A 19 -12.10 -11.44 -12.91
N GLY A 20 -13.34 -11.80 -13.27
CA GLY A 20 -13.91 -13.11 -12.96
C GLY A 20 -13.19 -14.26 -13.64
N THR A 21 -12.57 -14.04 -14.81
CA THR A 21 -11.76 -15.04 -15.51
C THR A 21 -10.42 -15.24 -14.81
N ILE A 22 -9.77 -14.15 -14.39
CA ILE A 22 -8.53 -14.19 -13.61
C ILE A 22 -8.76 -14.88 -12.26
N ARG A 23 -9.80 -14.48 -11.52
CA ARG A 23 -10.15 -15.07 -10.22
C ARG A 23 -10.36 -16.59 -10.30
N ARG A 24 -10.92 -17.10 -11.40
CA ARG A 24 -11.11 -18.53 -11.63
C ARG A 24 -9.81 -19.32 -11.85
N ARG A 25 -8.73 -18.68 -12.29
CA ARG A 25 -7.41 -19.33 -12.46
C ARG A 25 -6.75 -19.63 -11.11
N TRP A 26 -7.05 -18.86 -10.07
CA TRP A 26 -6.44 -18.97 -8.75
C TRP A 26 -7.38 -19.67 -7.77
N LYS A 27 -7.04 -20.88 -7.33
CA LYS A 27 -7.88 -21.70 -6.43
C LYS A 27 -8.21 -21.01 -5.10
N THR A 28 -7.29 -20.18 -4.61
CA THR A 28 -7.42 -19.41 -3.36
C THR A 28 -8.24 -18.13 -3.53
N LEU A 29 -8.48 -17.69 -4.77
CA LEU A 29 -9.14 -16.42 -5.07
C LEU A 29 -10.62 -16.64 -5.40
N HIS A 30 -11.36 -17.12 -4.40
CA HIS A 30 -12.81 -17.28 -4.55
C HIS A 30 -13.50 -15.93 -4.74
N ARG A 31 -14.68 -15.97 -5.40
CA ARG A 31 -15.53 -14.79 -5.59
C ARG A 31 -15.92 -14.24 -4.22
N SER A 32 -15.21 -13.22 -3.79
CA SER A 32 -15.49 -12.52 -2.54
C SER A 32 -16.69 -11.60 -2.72
N ASN A 33 -17.35 -11.28 -1.61
CA ASN A 33 -18.36 -10.22 -1.58
C ASN A 33 -17.63 -8.86 -1.68
N PRO A 34 -17.78 -8.10 -2.79
CA PRO A 34 -17.04 -6.85 -2.99
C PRO A 34 -17.31 -5.82 -1.89
N ASP A 35 -18.55 -5.73 -1.41
CA ASP A 35 -18.92 -4.82 -0.31
C ASP A 35 -18.21 -5.20 1.00
N ARG A 36 -18.05 -6.50 1.25
CA ARG A 36 -17.30 -6.99 2.41
C ARG A 36 -15.83 -6.60 2.30
N GLN A 37 -15.21 -6.76 1.13
CA GLN A 37 -13.81 -6.36 0.90
C GLN A 37 -13.64 -4.85 1.09
N ARG A 38 -14.59 -4.06 0.60
CA ARG A 38 -14.59 -2.60 0.72
C ARG A 38 -14.68 -2.16 2.18
N ARG A 39 -15.59 -2.77 2.95
CA ARG A 39 -15.72 -2.53 4.40
C ARG A 39 -14.47 -2.89 5.21
N GLN A 40 -13.72 -3.89 4.73
CA GLN A 40 -12.44 -4.30 5.35
C GLN A 40 -11.27 -3.41 4.94
N GLY A 41 -11.46 -2.46 4.03
CA GLY A 41 -10.40 -1.61 3.51
C GLY A 41 -9.47 -2.32 2.52
N LYS A 42 -9.91 -3.46 1.96
CA LYS A 42 -9.14 -4.23 0.96
C LYS A 42 -9.32 -3.71 -0.46
N CYS A 43 -10.41 -2.96 -0.70
CA CYS A 43 -10.62 -2.30 -1.98
C CYS A 43 -9.82 -1.00 -2.06
N PRO A 44 -9.12 -0.76 -3.19
CA PRO A 44 -8.64 0.56 -3.56
C PRO A 44 -9.76 1.61 -3.51
N LEU A 45 -9.37 2.86 -3.26
CA LEU A 45 -10.27 4.00 -3.35
C LEU A 45 -10.60 4.29 -4.82
N THR A 46 -11.78 4.84 -5.07
CA THR A 46 -12.13 5.38 -6.39
C THR A 46 -11.33 6.66 -6.67
N PRO A 47 -11.16 7.08 -7.93
CA PRO A 47 -10.48 8.34 -8.23
C PRO A 47 -11.11 9.56 -7.54
N GLU A 48 -12.44 9.58 -7.39
CA GLU A 48 -13.13 10.62 -6.61
C GLU A 48 -12.73 10.59 -5.13
N GLU A 49 -12.72 9.40 -4.50
CA GLU A 49 -12.34 9.24 -3.10
C GLU A 49 -10.87 9.62 -2.85
N VAL A 50 -9.97 9.26 -3.76
CA VAL A 50 -8.57 9.70 -3.74
C VAL A 50 -8.50 11.21 -3.80
N GLY A 51 -9.20 11.84 -4.75
CA GLY A 51 -9.23 13.29 -4.89
C GLY A 51 -9.76 14.00 -3.63
N LEU A 52 -10.87 13.53 -3.08
CA LEU A 52 -11.45 14.07 -1.84
C LEU A 52 -10.51 13.92 -0.65
N MET A 53 -9.82 12.78 -0.53
CA MET A 53 -8.82 12.57 0.51
C MET A 53 -7.68 13.58 0.39
N LEU A 54 -7.11 13.77 -0.81
CA LEU A 54 -6.01 14.72 -1.02
C LEU A 54 -6.43 16.16 -0.71
N ARG A 55 -7.62 16.57 -1.17
CA ARG A 55 -8.18 17.89 -0.84
C ARG A 55 -8.35 18.07 0.67
N ALA A 56 -8.81 17.05 1.37
CA ALA A 56 -8.97 17.07 2.83
C ALA A 56 -7.64 17.09 3.59
N LEU A 57 -6.58 16.51 3.02
CA LEU A 57 -5.20 16.58 3.55
C LEU A 57 -4.55 17.95 3.32
N GLY A 58 -5.15 18.81 2.48
CA GLY A 58 -4.72 20.18 2.25
C GLY A 58 -4.04 20.43 0.90
N TYR A 59 -4.02 19.45 -0.01
CA TYR A 59 -3.47 19.65 -1.35
C TYR A 59 -4.36 20.59 -2.17
N GLY A 60 -3.76 21.66 -2.70
CA GLY A 60 -4.40 22.64 -3.58
C GLY A 60 -4.68 22.08 -4.98
N SER A 61 -5.50 22.78 -5.76
CA SER A 61 -5.86 22.36 -7.12
C SER A 61 -4.74 22.63 -8.14
N ASP A 62 -3.79 23.47 -7.75
CA ASP A 62 -2.56 23.79 -8.47
C ASP A 62 -1.53 22.65 -8.44
N VAL A 63 -1.69 21.68 -7.54
CA VAL A 63 -0.83 20.50 -7.43
C VAL A 63 -0.89 19.67 -8.71
N HIS A 64 0.28 19.26 -9.20
CA HIS A 64 0.41 18.33 -10.31
C HIS A 64 0.19 16.90 -9.82
N ILE A 65 -0.75 16.19 -10.43
CA ILE A 65 -1.01 14.76 -10.15
C ILE A 65 -0.53 13.94 -11.33
N TYR A 66 0.39 13.02 -11.08
CA TYR A 66 0.73 11.94 -12.00
C TYR A 66 0.02 10.66 -11.58
N VAL A 67 -0.73 10.04 -12.49
CA VAL A 67 -1.40 8.76 -12.24
C VAL A 67 -0.61 7.62 -12.90
N ALA A 68 0.07 6.85 -12.05
CA ALA A 68 0.68 5.58 -12.39
C ALA A 68 -0.38 4.47 -12.38
N SER A 69 -1.06 4.26 -13.50
CA SER A 69 -2.00 3.14 -13.67
C SER A 69 -1.92 2.53 -15.07
N GLY A 70 -2.38 1.28 -15.17
CA GLY A 70 -2.83 0.72 -16.44
C GLY A 70 -4.17 1.34 -16.87
N GLU A 71 -4.86 0.67 -17.79
CA GLU A 71 -6.21 1.07 -18.19
C GLU A 71 -7.15 1.12 -16.99
N VAL A 72 -7.83 2.27 -16.82
CA VAL A 72 -8.81 2.47 -15.74
C VAL A 72 -10.18 2.08 -16.28
N TYR A 73 -10.87 1.19 -15.56
CA TYR A 73 -12.25 0.83 -15.88
C TYR A 73 -13.18 2.06 -15.86
N GLY A 74 -14.00 2.21 -16.90
CA GLY A 74 -14.81 3.42 -17.14
C GLY A 74 -14.03 4.62 -17.69
N GLY A 75 -12.70 4.51 -17.82
CA GLY A 75 -11.84 5.46 -18.52
C GLY A 75 -11.98 6.90 -18.01
N GLU A 76 -12.21 7.82 -18.94
CA GLU A 76 -12.32 9.26 -18.67
C GLU A 76 -13.48 9.62 -17.74
N GLU A 77 -14.60 8.88 -17.77
CA GLU A 77 -15.74 9.14 -16.89
C GLU A 77 -15.37 8.90 -15.42
N THR A 78 -14.69 7.79 -15.14
CA THR A 78 -14.23 7.44 -13.78
C THR A 78 -13.15 8.40 -13.27
N LEU A 79 -12.32 8.94 -14.17
CA LEU A 79 -11.24 9.89 -13.84
C LEU A 79 -11.72 11.34 -13.75
N ALA A 80 -12.88 11.68 -14.32
CA ALA A 80 -13.38 13.05 -14.39
C ALA A 80 -13.48 13.75 -13.01
N PRO A 81 -13.96 13.11 -11.93
CA PRO A 81 -14.00 13.75 -10.61
C PRO A 81 -12.61 14.11 -10.08
N LEU A 82 -11.60 13.26 -10.32
CA LEU A 82 -10.22 13.52 -9.91
C LEU A 82 -9.62 14.70 -10.70
N LYS A 83 -9.82 14.72 -12.03
CA LYS A 83 -9.39 15.82 -12.90
C LYS A 83 -10.07 17.15 -12.56
N ALA A 84 -11.32 17.12 -12.12
CA ALA A 84 -12.04 18.32 -11.68
C ALA A 84 -11.44 18.92 -10.40
N LEU A 85 -10.94 18.08 -9.49
CA LEU A 85 -10.28 18.52 -8.26
C LEU A 85 -8.82 18.95 -8.49
N PHE A 86 -8.15 18.33 -9.47
CA PHE A 86 -6.74 18.55 -9.81
C PHE A 86 -6.58 18.65 -11.34
N PRO A 87 -6.73 19.87 -11.92
CA PRO A 87 -6.64 20.08 -13.36
C PRO A 87 -5.26 19.79 -13.96
N ASN A 88 -4.19 19.90 -13.16
CA ASN A 88 -2.82 19.56 -13.58
C ASN A 88 -2.61 18.04 -13.52
N PHE A 89 -3.36 17.30 -14.34
CA PHE A 89 -3.39 15.85 -14.38
C PHE A 89 -2.48 15.30 -15.48
N HIS A 90 -1.63 14.34 -15.12
CA HIS A 90 -0.63 13.72 -15.99
C HIS A 90 -0.68 12.19 -15.89
N SER A 91 -0.35 11.53 -16.99
CA SER A 91 0.01 10.11 -17.10
C SER A 91 1.22 9.96 -18.03
N LYS A 92 1.80 8.76 -18.11
CA LYS A 92 2.87 8.46 -19.07
C LYS A 92 2.55 8.92 -20.49
N ASP A 93 1.32 8.73 -20.94
CA ASP A 93 0.86 9.11 -22.29
C ASP A 93 0.77 10.62 -22.51
N THR A 94 0.74 11.42 -21.44
CA THR A 94 0.70 12.89 -21.52
C THR A 94 2.07 13.54 -21.42
N ILE A 95 3.04 12.84 -20.79
CA ILE A 95 4.39 13.38 -20.55
C ILE A 95 5.44 12.83 -21.51
N ALA A 96 5.12 11.77 -22.26
CA ALA A 96 5.97 11.17 -23.29
C ALA A 96 5.22 11.07 -24.62
N THR A 97 5.96 11.10 -25.72
CA THR A 97 5.42 10.90 -27.06
C THR A 97 5.14 9.43 -27.34
N LYS A 98 4.31 9.14 -28.34
CA LYS A 98 4.04 7.75 -28.74
C LYS A 98 5.30 7.05 -29.21
N GLU A 99 6.16 7.78 -29.90
CA GLU A 99 7.44 7.29 -30.42
C GLU A 99 8.42 6.94 -29.28
N GLU A 100 8.41 7.69 -28.18
CA GLU A 100 9.22 7.38 -27.00
C GLU A 100 8.67 6.18 -26.21
N LEU A 101 7.35 5.96 -26.22
CA LEU A 101 6.70 4.86 -25.51
C LEU A 101 6.70 3.54 -26.31
N GLU A 102 6.77 3.61 -27.64
CA GLU A 102 6.67 2.45 -28.54
C GLU A 102 7.65 1.31 -28.17
N PRO A 103 8.95 1.57 -27.87
CA PRO A 103 9.89 0.51 -27.50
C PRO A 103 9.54 -0.25 -26.21
N PHE A 104 8.73 0.36 -25.34
CA PHE A 104 8.32 -0.22 -24.05
C PHE A 104 6.94 -0.86 -24.11
N SER A 105 6.09 -0.43 -25.04
CA SER A 105 4.68 -0.84 -25.14
C SER A 105 4.42 -2.36 -25.23
N PRO A 106 5.30 -3.21 -25.82
CA PRO A 106 5.10 -4.65 -25.81
C PRO A 106 5.30 -5.29 -24.43
N PHE A 107 5.99 -4.60 -23.51
CA PHE A 107 6.41 -5.14 -22.23
C PHE A 107 5.76 -4.36 -21.08
N SER A 108 4.72 -4.94 -20.48
CA SER A 108 3.99 -4.37 -19.35
C SER A 108 4.90 -3.99 -18.18
N SER A 109 5.90 -4.81 -17.88
CA SER A 109 6.91 -4.55 -16.84
C SER A 109 7.77 -3.32 -17.13
N ARG A 110 8.14 -3.08 -18.40
CA ARG A 110 8.92 -1.90 -18.81
C ARG A 110 8.06 -0.63 -18.79
N MET A 111 6.80 -0.72 -19.20
CA MET A 111 5.84 0.37 -19.04
C MET A 111 5.64 0.74 -17.57
N ALA A 112 5.53 -0.25 -16.69
CA ALA A 112 5.44 -0.01 -15.24
C ALA A 112 6.72 0.58 -14.64
N ALA A 113 7.90 0.28 -15.23
CA ALA A 113 9.16 0.88 -14.81
C ALA A 113 9.21 2.39 -15.08
N LEU A 114 8.59 2.88 -16.15
CA LEU A 114 8.44 4.33 -16.41
C LEU A 114 7.61 4.99 -15.30
N ASP A 115 6.46 4.38 -14.97
CA ASP A 115 5.62 4.83 -13.87
C ASP A 115 6.39 4.82 -12.53
N PHE A 116 7.24 3.81 -12.30
CA PHE A 116 8.07 3.70 -11.10
C PHE A 116 9.03 4.88 -10.96
N ILE A 117 9.73 5.26 -12.03
CA ILE A 117 10.70 6.36 -12.03
C ILE A 117 10.01 7.68 -11.64
N VAL A 118 8.84 7.98 -12.23
CA VAL A 118 8.10 9.20 -11.92
C VAL A 118 7.61 9.19 -10.46
N CYS A 119 7.13 8.05 -9.96
CA CYS A 119 6.69 7.92 -8.57
C CYS A 119 7.84 7.97 -7.55
N ASP A 120 9.04 7.53 -7.90
CA ASP A 120 10.23 7.64 -7.03
C ASP A 120 10.71 9.10 -6.95
N GLU A 121 10.63 9.81 -8.07
CA GLU A 121 11.09 11.20 -8.13
C GLU A 121 10.08 12.23 -7.59
N SER A 122 8.80 11.88 -7.51
CA SER A 122 7.76 12.80 -7.01
C SER A 122 7.97 13.25 -5.54
N ASP A 123 7.48 14.44 -5.20
CA ASP A 123 7.55 14.97 -3.83
C ASP A 123 6.80 14.08 -2.84
N VAL A 124 5.61 13.63 -3.23
CA VAL A 124 4.75 12.73 -2.44
C VAL A 124 4.25 11.62 -3.35
N PHE A 125 4.25 10.40 -2.83
CA PHE A 125 3.67 9.24 -3.49
C PHE A 125 2.43 8.78 -2.70
N VAL A 126 1.35 8.42 -3.39
CA VAL A 126 0.10 7.97 -2.77
C VAL A 126 -0.25 6.62 -3.35
N THR A 127 -0.34 5.59 -2.49
CA THR A 127 -0.67 4.24 -2.94
C THR A 127 -2.18 4.08 -3.03
N ASN A 128 -2.75 3.64 -4.16
CA ASN A 128 -4.17 3.25 -4.18
C ASN A 128 -4.39 1.78 -3.81
N ASN A 129 -3.36 0.95 -3.99
CA ASN A 129 -3.34 -0.46 -3.60
C ASN A 129 -1.99 -0.79 -2.95
N ASN A 130 -1.96 -1.73 -2.01
CA ASN A 130 -0.72 -2.16 -1.35
C ASN A 130 0.00 -3.29 -2.14
N GLY A 131 0.24 -3.05 -3.43
CA GLY A 131 0.91 -3.99 -4.32
C GLY A 131 2.44 -3.95 -4.25
N ASN A 132 3.10 -4.79 -5.06
CA ASN A 132 4.57 -4.89 -5.09
C ASN A 132 5.25 -3.54 -5.39
N MET A 133 4.75 -2.80 -6.38
CA MET A 133 5.27 -1.47 -6.73
C MET A 133 5.18 -0.49 -5.54
N ALA A 134 4.05 -0.51 -4.82
CA ALA A 134 3.84 0.34 -3.65
C ALA A 134 4.83 0.03 -2.53
N LYS A 135 5.06 -1.26 -2.26
CA LYS A 135 6.03 -1.74 -1.26
C LYS A 135 7.44 -1.29 -1.62
N ILE A 136 7.89 -1.55 -2.85
CA ILE A 136 9.26 -1.21 -3.28
C ILE A 136 9.47 0.31 -3.25
N LEU A 137 8.52 1.11 -3.73
CA LEU A 137 8.59 2.57 -3.66
C LEU A 137 8.62 3.07 -2.22
N ALA A 138 7.82 2.49 -1.32
CA ALA A 138 7.83 2.87 0.09
C ALA A 138 9.21 2.68 0.74
N GLY A 139 9.88 1.55 0.52
CA GLY A 139 11.21 1.32 1.07
C GLY A 139 12.29 2.16 0.39
N ARG A 140 12.24 2.28 -0.94
CA ARG A 140 13.20 3.11 -1.70
C ARG A 140 13.13 4.57 -1.28
N ARG A 141 11.93 5.16 -1.25
CA ARG A 141 11.68 6.55 -0.81
C ARG A 141 11.99 6.75 0.66
N ARG A 142 11.97 5.70 1.50
CA ARG A 142 12.41 5.76 2.89
C ARG A 142 13.94 5.77 3.03
N TYR A 143 14.64 5.02 2.18
CA TYR A 143 16.10 4.84 2.27
C TYR A 143 16.90 5.95 1.57
N PHE A 144 16.53 6.34 0.34
CA PHE A 144 17.27 7.31 -0.48
C PHE A 144 16.81 8.76 -0.25
N GLY A 145 16.93 9.24 0.99
CA GLY A 145 16.54 10.61 1.33
C GLY A 145 15.03 10.75 1.45
N HIS A 146 14.52 10.34 2.62
CA HIS A 146 13.11 10.22 2.97
C HIS A 146 12.15 11.14 2.19
N LYS A 147 11.31 10.55 1.33
CA LYS A 147 10.16 11.21 0.69
C LYS A 147 8.85 10.56 1.17
N PRO A 148 7.79 11.33 1.48
CA PRO A 148 6.53 10.77 1.97
C PRO A 148 5.87 9.78 1.00
N THR A 149 5.36 8.69 1.56
CA THR A 149 4.52 7.70 0.87
C THR A 149 3.21 7.53 1.66
N ILE A 150 2.14 8.17 1.19
CA ILE A 150 0.83 8.17 1.83
C ILE A 150 0.10 6.87 1.46
N ARG A 151 -0.39 6.16 2.48
CA ARG A 151 -1.23 4.97 2.32
C ARG A 151 -2.65 5.30 2.80
N PRO A 152 -3.70 5.15 2.00
CA PRO A 152 -5.06 5.37 2.49
C PRO A 152 -5.43 4.39 3.59
N ASN A 153 -5.91 4.88 4.73
CA ASN A 153 -6.57 4.07 5.76
C ASN A 153 -7.98 3.71 5.29
N ALA A 154 -8.06 2.90 4.22
CA ALA A 154 -9.29 2.62 3.49
C ALA A 154 -10.40 2.08 4.40
N LYS A 155 -10.05 1.29 5.42
CA LYS A 155 -11.00 0.75 6.40
C LYS A 155 -11.74 1.85 7.17
N LYS A 156 -11.03 2.88 7.64
CA LYS A 156 -11.65 4.01 8.35
C LYS A 156 -12.28 5.01 7.38
N LEU A 157 -11.62 5.29 6.26
CA LEU A 157 -12.08 6.27 5.27
C LEU A 157 -13.36 5.84 4.55
N TYR A 158 -13.56 4.55 4.29
CA TYR A 158 -14.76 4.04 3.61
C TYR A 158 -16.07 4.51 4.25
N ARG A 159 -16.17 4.45 5.59
CA ARG A 159 -17.37 4.90 6.32
C ARG A 159 -17.59 6.41 6.18
N LEU A 160 -16.50 7.17 6.06
CA LEU A 160 -16.56 8.61 5.91
C LEU A 160 -17.03 9.00 4.50
N PHE A 161 -16.59 8.29 3.47
CA PHE A 161 -17.05 8.52 2.09
C PHE A 161 -18.54 8.19 1.92
N LEU A 162 -19.04 7.10 2.50
CA LEU A 162 -20.48 6.79 2.48
C LEU A 162 -21.35 7.89 3.09
N ASN A 163 -20.86 8.53 4.15
CA ASN A 163 -21.58 9.58 4.86
C ASN A 163 -21.25 11.00 4.35
N ARG A 164 -20.52 11.13 3.23
CA ARG A 164 -20.01 12.42 2.73
C ARG A 164 -21.11 13.48 2.55
N ASN A 165 -22.28 13.09 2.07
CA ASN A 165 -23.40 14.00 1.80
C ASN A 165 -24.08 14.52 3.07
N ASN A 166 -23.85 13.86 4.22
CA ASN A 166 -24.41 14.25 5.51
C ASN A 166 -23.44 15.09 6.36
N LEU A 167 -22.24 15.40 5.83
CA LEU A 167 -21.17 16.09 6.54
C LEU A 167 -20.81 17.41 5.86
N THR A 168 -20.53 18.45 6.65
CA THR A 168 -19.87 19.65 6.12
C THR A 168 -18.44 19.33 5.71
N TRP A 169 -17.87 20.16 4.84
CA TRP A 169 -16.50 19.96 4.36
C TRP A 169 -15.47 19.98 5.49
N GLU A 170 -15.65 20.87 6.47
CA GLU A 170 -14.72 21.05 7.60
C GLU A 170 -14.68 19.79 8.48
N VAL A 171 -15.85 19.22 8.77
CA VAL A 171 -15.99 17.99 9.56
C VAL A 171 -15.42 16.80 8.80
N PHE A 172 -15.71 16.71 7.51
CA PHE A 172 -15.15 15.68 6.63
C PHE A 172 -13.63 15.76 6.60
N ALA A 173 -13.06 16.94 6.31
CA ALA A 173 -11.62 17.12 6.20
C ALA A 173 -10.88 16.92 7.53
N SER A 174 -11.48 17.33 8.66
CA SER A 174 -10.94 17.04 10.00
C SER A 174 -10.92 15.53 10.28
N SER A 175 -11.99 14.82 9.91
CA SER A 175 -12.10 13.36 10.07
C SER A 175 -11.07 12.62 9.21
N VAL A 176 -10.90 13.00 7.93
CA VAL A 176 -9.87 12.42 7.04
C VAL A 176 -8.49 12.57 7.66
N ARG A 177 -8.12 13.78 8.09
CA ARG A 177 -6.81 14.05 8.71
C ARG A 177 -6.61 13.22 9.98
N THR A 178 -7.66 13.00 10.76
CA THR A 178 -7.61 12.17 11.97
C THR A 178 -7.41 10.70 11.63
N PHE A 179 -8.12 10.17 10.63
CA PHE A 179 -8.01 8.77 10.21
C PHE A 179 -6.71 8.44 9.47
N GLN A 180 -6.07 9.44 8.86
CA GLN A 180 -4.78 9.30 8.16
C GLN A 180 -3.55 9.44 9.06
N LYS A 181 -3.70 9.78 10.35
CA LYS A 181 -2.55 9.76 11.28
C LYS A 181 -1.91 8.36 11.32
N GLY A 182 -0.58 8.31 11.16
CA GLY A 182 0.16 7.05 11.07
C GLY A 182 0.10 6.35 9.71
N PHE A 183 -0.43 7.02 8.68
CA PHE A 183 -0.44 6.55 7.29
C PHE A 183 0.05 7.62 6.29
N MET A 184 0.75 8.64 6.79
CA MET A 184 1.27 9.76 6.00
C MET A 184 2.66 9.47 5.42
N GLY A 185 3.23 8.31 5.75
CA GLY A 185 4.56 7.91 5.32
C GLY A 185 5.64 8.55 6.18
N GLU A 186 5.45 8.64 7.50
CA GLU A 186 6.45 9.24 8.40
C GLU A 186 7.75 8.39 8.45
N PRO A 187 8.94 8.99 8.67
CA PRO A 187 10.22 8.28 8.67
C PRO A 187 10.29 7.06 9.59
N LYS A 188 9.53 7.06 10.68
CA LYS A 188 9.48 5.98 11.69
C LYS A 188 8.05 5.43 11.87
N GLU A 189 7.20 5.55 10.86
CA GLU A 189 5.82 5.04 10.89
C GLU A 189 5.74 3.54 11.18
N VAL A 190 6.62 2.75 10.54
CA VAL A 190 6.70 1.30 10.73
C VAL A 190 7.81 0.97 11.72
N ARG A 191 7.51 0.10 12.68
CA ARG A 191 8.51 -0.38 13.65
C ARG A 191 9.61 -1.18 12.93
N PRO A 192 10.89 -1.04 13.34
CA PRO A 192 11.96 -1.89 12.82
C PRO A 192 11.62 -3.38 12.99
N GLY A 193 11.84 -4.17 11.94
CA GLY A 193 11.54 -5.61 11.92
C GLY A 193 10.08 -5.97 11.56
N ARG A 194 9.22 -4.99 11.30
CA ARG A 194 7.87 -5.21 10.74
C ARG A 194 7.85 -4.85 9.25
N GLY A 195 7.16 -5.66 8.45
CA GLY A 195 7.07 -5.51 7.00
C GLY A 195 8.25 -6.13 6.25
N GLY A 196 8.09 -6.34 4.95
CA GLY A 196 9.15 -6.89 4.11
C GLY A 196 10.32 -5.92 3.95
N PHE A 197 11.53 -6.46 3.74
CA PHE A 197 12.75 -5.67 3.56
C PHE A 197 12.59 -4.54 2.53
N HIS A 198 11.93 -4.84 1.40
CA HIS A 198 11.72 -3.87 0.32
C HIS A 198 10.75 -2.73 0.65
N GLU A 199 9.90 -2.90 1.66
CA GLU A 199 8.97 -1.86 2.13
C GLU A 199 9.54 -1.07 3.31
N ASN A 200 10.29 -1.76 4.17
CA ASN A 200 10.88 -1.19 5.37
C ASN A 200 12.34 -1.66 5.55
N PRO A 201 13.30 -1.06 4.83
CA PRO A 201 14.73 -1.41 4.93
C PRO A 201 15.36 -0.80 6.19
N SER A 202 14.70 -0.90 7.35
CA SER A 202 15.14 -0.28 8.60
C SER A 202 16.52 -0.77 9.07
N THR A 203 16.90 -1.98 8.68
CA THR A 203 18.22 -2.56 8.96
C THR A 203 19.36 -1.86 8.20
N CYS A 204 19.05 -1.20 7.07
CA CYS A 204 20.02 -0.45 6.28
C CYS A 204 20.11 1.03 6.68
N ILE A 205 19.11 1.55 7.40
CA ILE A 205 19.08 2.96 7.82
C ILE A 205 19.88 3.09 9.11
N CYS A 206 21.01 3.80 9.05
CA CYS A 206 21.82 4.06 10.23
C CYS A 206 21.00 4.85 11.27
N GLU A 207 21.03 4.40 12.53
CA GLU A 207 20.49 5.19 13.63
C GLU A 207 21.44 6.36 13.91
N ASP A 208 20.88 7.57 14.04
CA ASP A 208 21.62 8.72 14.54
C ASP A 208 22.19 8.38 15.93
N SER A 209 23.51 8.47 16.07
CA SER A 209 24.23 8.20 17.31
C SER A 209 23.68 8.99 18.51
N VAL A 210 23.08 10.15 18.26
CA VAL A 210 22.40 11.00 19.25
C VAL A 210 21.16 10.34 19.84
N THR A 211 20.34 9.65 19.03
CA THR A 211 19.12 8.97 19.51
C THR A 211 19.39 7.68 20.29
N LYS A 212 20.59 7.09 20.16
CA LYS A 212 21.00 5.96 21.01
C LYS A 212 21.24 6.38 22.46
N VAL A 213 21.73 7.60 22.69
CA VAL A 213 22.02 8.09 24.04
C VAL A 213 20.73 8.22 24.87
N GLU A 214 19.66 8.77 24.27
CA GLU A 214 18.36 8.93 24.93
C GLU A 214 17.68 7.59 25.28
N LYS A 215 17.80 6.57 24.43
CA LYS A 215 17.27 5.23 24.70
C LYS A 215 18.03 4.49 25.82
N THR A 216 19.31 4.82 26.03
CA THR A 216 20.14 4.19 27.07
C THR A 216 20.04 4.84 28.45
N SER A 217 19.45 6.04 28.56
CA SER A 217 19.30 6.77 29.83
C SER A 217 18.02 6.47 30.63
N GLY A 218 17.19 5.52 30.18
CA GLY A 218 16.06 5.03 30.98
C GLY A 218 16.53 4.11 32.13
N PRO A 219 16.02 4.25 33.37
CA PRO A 219 16.50 3.46 34.49
C PRO A 219 16.14 1.98 34.29
N ARG A 220 17.16 1.14 34.08
CA ARG A 220 17.05 -0.33 34.14
C ARG A 220 16.69 -0.75 35.56
N LYS A 221 15.39 -0.95 35.85
CA LYS A 221 14.97 -1.65 37.06
C LYS A 221 15.21 -3.15 36.88
N PHE A 222 16.34 -3.63 37.38
CA PHE A 222 16.49 -5.03 37.78
C PHE A 222 15.66 -5.26 39.05
N GLY A 223 14.80 -6.27 39.05
CA GLY A 223 14.02 -6.67 40.21
C GLY A 223 13.23 -7.94 39.96
N LYS A 224 13.85 -9.09 40.19
CA LYS A 224 13.20 -10.38 40.43
C LYS A 224 12.62 -10.32 41.84
N ASP A 225 11.32 -10.57 42.02
CA ASP A 225 10.88 -11.50 43.06
C ASP A 225 9.44 -11.99 42.86
N ASN A 226 9.23 -13.24 43.27
CA ASN A 226 8.07 -14.08 43.01
C ASN A 226 7.35 -14.34 44.34
N THR A 227 6.08 -13.97 44.53
CA THR A 227 5.18 -14.68 45.47
C THR A 227 3.68 -14.39 45.28
N ASN A 228 2.94 -15.50 45.23
CA ASN A 228 1.50 -15.74 45.27
C ASN A 228 0.70 -15.04 46.41
N ARG A 229 -0.51 -14.50 46.11
CA ARG A 229 -1.86 -15.04 46.48
C ARG A 229 -2.99 -13.97 46.58
N LYS A 230 -4.13 -14.37 46.00
CA LYS A 230 -5.56 -14.18 46.38
C LYS A 230 -6.33 -12.88 46.02
N ASN A 231 -7.26 -13.10 45.08
CA ASN A 231 -8.68 -12.69 44.98
C ASN A 231 -9.21 -11.63 45.95
N VAL A 232 -9.69 -10.52 45.37
CA VAL A 232 -10.94 -9.85 45.78
C VAL A 232 -11.66 -9.39 44.51
N THR A 233 -12.85 -9.93 44.30
CA THR A 233 -13.89 -9.48 43.38
C THR A 233 -14.40 -8.10 43.79
N ASN A 234 -14.56 -7.18 42.83
CA ASN A 234 -15.66 -6.23 42.81
C ASN A 234 -15.97 -5.88 41.34
N ASN A 235 -17.23 -6.13 40.97
CA ASN A 235 -17.87 -5.64 39.76
C ASN A 235 -17.85 -4.11 39.76
N ASP A 236 -17.44 -3.51 38.65
CA ASP A 236 -18.16 -2.40 38.04
C ASP A 236 -18.00 -2.50 36.52
N GLN A 237 -19.13 -2.38 35.82
CA GLN A 237 -19.28 -2.60 34.39
C GLN A 237 -18.95 -1.30 33.65
N ASP A 238 -17.88 -1.32 32.86
CA ASP A 238 -17.68 -0.40 31.73
C ASP A 238 -17.46 -1.26 30.48
N VAL A 239 -18.45 -1.26 29.60
CA VAL A 239 -18.44 -1.97 28.30
C VAL A 239 -18.15 -0.94 27.22
N ASP A 240 -16.89 -0.86 26.80
CA ASP A 240 -16.47 -0.54 25.41
C ASP A 240 -14.93 -0.58 25.36
N ASP A 241 -14.38 -1.79 25.34
CA ASP A 241 -13.00 -2.05 24.93
C ASP A 241 -13.00 -3.26 23.99
N GLU A 242 -13.42 -3.04 22.74
CA GLU A 242 -13.13 -4.02 21.69
C GLU A 242 -11.65 -3.91 21.34
N SER A 243 -10.92 -4.92 21.83
CA SER A 243 -9.50 -5.12 21.63
C SER A 243 -9.13 -5.04 20.15
N GLU A 244 -8.26 -4.09 19.79
CA GLU A 244 -7.55 -4.08 18.52
C GLU A 244 -6.66 -5.33 18.45
N TRP A 245 -7.17 -6.37 17.79
CA TRP A 245 -6.35 -7.50 17.38
C TRP A 245 -5.28 -6.99 16.41
N PRO A 246 -4.00 -7.37 16.58
CA PRO A 246 -3.01 -7.14 15.55
C PRO A 246 -3.47 -7.82 14.27
N ASP A 247 -3.45 -7.11 13.15
CA ASP A 247 -3.55 -7.70 11.82
C ASP A 247 -2.50 -8.83 11.75
N MET A 248 -2.98 -10.08 11.78
CA MET A 248 -2.18 -11.24 11.47
C MET A 248 -1.93 -11.17 9.97
N ASP A 249 -0.73 -10.72 9.61
CA ASP A 249 -0.20 -10.96 8.28
C ASP A 249 -0.06 -12.48 8.13
N ASP A 250 -0.63 -13.03 7.06
CA ASP A 250 -0.53 -14.45 6.69
C ASP A 250 0.94 -14.79 6.36
N ASP A 251 1.74 -15.13 7.38
CA ASP A 251 3.03 -15.80 7.24
C ASP A 251 2.79 -17.31 7.08
N GLU A 252 2.48 -17.75 5.86
CA GLU A 252 2.63 -19.15 5.45
C GLU A 252 3.92 -19.29 4.62
N ASP A 253 5.06 -19.51 5.29
CA ASP A 253 6.07 -20.46 4.81
C ASP A 253 6.99 -20.91 5.98
N GLN A 254 6.62 -22.02 6.62
CA GLN A 254 7.55 -22.82 7.43
C GLN A 254 7.58 -24.23 6.86
N GLY A 255 8.44 -24.44 5.87
CA GLY A 255 8.97 -25.74 5.52
C GLY A 255 10.29 -25.96 6.26
N ASP A 256 10.28 -26.85 7.26
CA ASP A 256 11.47 -27.43 7.86
C ASP A 256 12.29 -28.21 6.81
N GLU A 257 13.50 -27.76 6.49
CA GLU A 257 14.56 -28.67 6.01
C GLU A 257 15.90 -28.38 6.72
N LYS A 258 16.27 -29.32 7.61
CA LYS A 258 17.63 -29.51 8.08
C LYS A 258 18.48 -30.12 6.97
N GLY A 259 19.58 -29.47 6.61
CA GLY A 259 20.66 -30.08 5.83
C GLY A 259 21.95 -29.24 5.87
N MET A 260 22.98 -29.73 6.55
CA MET A 260 24.35 -29.23 6.41
C MET A 260 24.86 -29.48 4.99
N PHE A 261 25.66 -28.59 4.39
CA PHE A 261 26.98 -28.86 3.77
C PHE A 261 27.59 -27.59 3.10
N ASN A 262 28.92 -27.62 2.96
CA ASN A 262 29.86 -26.53 2.67
C ASN A 262 29.88 -26.00 1.21
N GLU A 263 30.35 -24.76 1.07
CA GLU A 263 31.25 -24.17 0.04
C GLU A 263 31.46 -24.90 -1.32
N THR A 264 31.15 -24.21 -2.44
CA THR A 264 32.07 -23.65 -3.48
C THR A 264 31.50 -23.73 -4.92
N ILE A 265 31.72 -22.65 -5.69
CA ILE A 265 31.89 -22.56 -7.17
C ILE A 265 30.65 -22.42 -8.09
N SER A 266 30.58 -21.22 -8.68
CA SER A 266 30.31 -20.87 -10.09
C SER A 266 29.43 -21.78 -10.93
N ASP A 267 28.32 -21.23 -11.41
CA ASP A 267 27.77 -21.48 -12.76
C ASP A 267 27.13 -20.20 -13.32
N TYR A 268 27.97 -19.26 -13.76
CA TYR A 268 27.62 -18.26 -14.78
C TYR A 268 27.73 -18.93 -16.15
N GLU A 269 26.78 -19.79 -16.57
CA GLU A 269 26.68 -20.25 -17.97
C GLU A 269 25.45 -21.14 -18.26
N ALA A 270 24.24 -20.75 -17.85
CA ALA A 270 23.05 -21.53 -18.25
C ALA A 270 21.71 -20.78 -18.20
N LEU A 271 21.59 -19.55 -18.72
CA LEU A 271 20.28 -18.94 -18.97
C LEU A 271 20.27 -18.13 -20.28
N ASN A 272 20.47 -18.83 -21.38
CA ASN A 272 19.96 -18.42 -22.70
C ASN A 272 18.76 -19.30 -23.01
N SER A 273 17.59 -18.93 -22.49
CA SER A 273 16.30 -19.38 -22.99
C SER A 273 15.26 -18.32 -22.68
N GLU A 274 14.87 -17.58 -23.72
CA GLU A 274 13.72 -16.69 -23.72
C GLU A 274 12.46 -17.53 -23.46
N ASP A 275 11.94 -17.47 -22.23
CA ASP A 275 10.69 -18.11 -21.85
C ASP A 275 9.58 -17.05 -21.72
N PRO A 276 8.64 -16.96 -22.67
CA PRO A 276 7.57 -15.96 -22.65
C PRO A 276 6.62 -16.08 -21.46
N GLU A 277 6.58 -17.22 -20.76
CA GLU A 277 5.70 -17.41 -19.59
C GLU A 277 6.21 -16.69 -18.32
N LEU A 278 7.51 -16.42 -18.21
CA LEU A 278 8.09 -15.73 -17.06
C LEU A 278 7.82 -14.22 -17.06
N GLU A 279 7.60 -13.61 -18.24
CA GLU A 279 7.25 -12.18 -18.34
C GLU A 279 5.79 -11.91 -17.93
N GLU A 280 4.87 -12.89 -18.06
CA GLU A 280 3.48 -12.72 -17.61
C GLU A 280 3.37 -12.76 -16.08
N ILE A 281 4.21 -13.56 -15.40
CA ILE A 281 4.25 -13.71 -13.94
C ILE A 281 4.76 -12.44 -13.23
N LEU A 282 5.68 -11.70 -13.85
CA LEU A 282 6.22 -10.45 -13.28
C LEU A 282 5.34 -9.23 -13.57
N SER A 283 4.28 -9.39 -14.35
CA SER A 283 3.39 -8.31 -14.76
C SER A 283 2.05 -8.23 -14.00
N ASP A 284 1.81 -9.15 -13.06
CA ASP A 284 0.55 -9.28 -12.31
C ASP A 284 0.62 -8.80 -10.85
#